data_AF-A0A7X9XDX7-F1
#
_entry.id   AF-A0A7X9XDX7-F1
#
_cell.length_a   1.000
_cell.length_b   1.000
_cell.length_c   1.000
_cell.angle_alpha   90.00
_cell.angle_beta   90.00
_cell.angle_gamma   90.00
#
_symmetry.space_group_name_H-M   'P 1'
#
loop_
_entity.id
_entity.type
_entity.pdbx_description
1 polymer ?
#
loop_
_entity_poly.entity_id
_entity_poly.type
_entity_poly.pdbx_seq_one_letter_code
_entity_poly.pdbx_strand_id
1 'polypeptide(L)'
;MIRNKLHKGIPFFMALGLMMTPVVSAHAEAYGTGLTKAIVNEDVDPGFTIKPEVFVNSEQINGDDIKIINGVAAFPLEVISQKMGDILEGSNDASYVLRKSDKLIVITPSENKYKVNGVEDNCEFTVVGDKTYAPYTFFDTVMGYDMSFEGNSIIFGETNTTGNVLDGTAFDNIMINPAVYINGDKYPDFGIVIKDGQVYLPLDVICEKMGDRLEGDVSTAYYLRKDNMMLVVNIAEGKYSLNNQENNLDMTMNNGHVYVPVSFLSDVLNYNVKNDGNDVIIGTEKVQTVIDNTYPNASWINDNGTWYLMNGNDKVTGWAAYNNSWYHMNNEGKMQTGWINLNGKWYFLNEDGAMQTGWIKSNGENYYLTESGEMAVNTVVDGYTIAENGICIALY
;
A
#
# COMPACT_ATOMS: atom_id res chain seq x y z
N MET A 1 -57.68 -37.39 -20.12
CA MET A 1 -57.67 -38.24 -21.35
C MET A 1 -56.56 -37.76 -22.26
N ILE A 2 -55.60 -38.64 -22.53
CA ILE A 2 -54.48 -38.45 -23.46
C ILE A 2 -55.00 -38.42 -24.90
N ARG A 3 -54.45 -37.53 -25.76
CA ARG A 3 -53.97 -37.82 -27.14
C ARG A 3 -53.53 -36.51 -27.83
N ASN A 4 -52.24 -36.30 -28.09
CA ASN A 4 -51.46 -36.78 -29.25
C ASN A 4 -51.90 -36.16 -30.60
N LYS A 5 -51.09 -35.26 -31.18
CA LYS A 5 -50.18 -35.56 -32.31
C LYS A 5 -49.55 -34.30 -32.93
N LEU A 6 -48.22 -34.32 -33.01
CA LEU A 6 -47.39 -33.61 -33.98
C LEU A 6 -47.85 -33.91 -35.43
N HIS A 7 -47.75 -32.93 -36.34
CA HIS A 7 -46.70 -32.94 -37.39
C HIS A 7 -46.79 -31.80 -38.44
N LYS A 8 -45.60 -31.27 -38.75
CA LYS A 8 -45.03 -30.92 -40.08
C LYS A 8 -45.43 -29.60 -40.76
N GLY A 9 -44.42 -28.73 -40.94
CA GLY A 9 -44.39 -27.73 -42.02
C GLY A 9 -43.49 -26.52 -41.79
N ILE A 10 -42.15 -26.71 -41.75
CA ILE A 10 -41.11 -25.68 -42.00
C ILE A 10 -40.38 -26.17 -43.27
N PRO A 11 -39.96 -25.37 -44.29
CA PRO A 11 -39.26 -24.07 -44.17
C PRO A 11 -39.59 -22.98 -45.24
N PHE A 12 -39.30 -21.70 -44.95
CA PHE A 12 -38.23 -20.95 -45.65
C PHE A 12 -37.89 -19.62 -44.94
N PHE A 13 -36.61 -19.29 -44.97
CA PHE A 13 -35.90 -18.23 -44.25
C PHE A 13 -36.09 -16.83 -44.86
N MET A 14 -36.14 -15.78 -44.01
CA MET A 14 -35.16 -14.69 -44.07
C MET A 14 -35.05 -13.96 -42.72
N ALA A 15 -33.81 -13.60 -42.38
CA ALA A 15 -33.30 -13.22 -41.08
C ALA A 15 -33.46 -11.74 -40.72
N LEU A 16 -33.59 -11.42 -39.42
CA LEU A 16 -32.75 -10.44 -38.70
C LEU A 16 -32.95 -10.60 -37.18
N GLY A 17 -31.85 -10.73 -36.43
CA GLY A 17 -31.79 -11.04 -34.99
C GLY A 17 -32.32 -9.92 -34.08
N LEU A 18 -33.13 -10.28 -33.07
CA LEU A 18 -32.76 -10.52 -31.65
C LEU A 18 -32.47 -9.19 -30.92
N MET A 19 -33.49 -8.47 -30.43
CA MET A 19 -34.42 -8.73 -29.29
C MET A 19 -33.83 -8.46 -27.91
N MET A 20 -34.32 -7.36 -27.33
CA MET A 20 -34.47 -7.10 -25.89
C MET A 20 -35.29 -8.22 -25.23
N THR A 21 -34.94 -8.67 -24.01
CA THR A 21 -35.84 -9.31 -23.04
C THR A 21 -35.23 -9.18 -21.60
N PRO A 22 -35.93 -9.50 -20.49
CA PRO A 22 -36.45 -8.48 -19.57
C PRO A 22 -36.10 -8.75 -18.07
N VAL A 23 -36.59 -7.88 -17.20
CA VAL A 23 -36.62 -7.99 -15.73
C VAL A 23 -37.53 -9.13 -15.25
N VAL A 24 -37.09 -9.95 -14.28
CA VAL A 24 -37.98 -10.70 -13.36
C VAL A 24 -37.36 -10.78 -11.95
N SER A 25 -38.16 -10.35 -10.96
CA SER A 25 -37.99 -10.53 -9.52
C SER A 25 -38.46 -11.92 -9.07
N ALA A 26 -37.79 -12.54 -8.09
CA ALA A 26 -38.37 -13.61 -7.30
C ALA A 26 -37.81 -13.65 -5.86
N HIS A 27 -38.73 -13.43 -4.91
CA HIS A 27 -38.66 -13.79 -3.49
C HIS A 27 -38.64 -15.32 -3.29
N ALA A 28 -37.94 -15.83 -2.27
CA ALA A 28 -38.31 -17.07 -1.57
C ALA A 28 -37.71 -17.13 -0.16
N GLU A 29 -38.58 -17.26 0.85
CA GLU A 29 -38.28 -17.57 2.24
C GLU A 29 -38.20 -19.08 2.50
N ALA A 30 -37.52 -19.45 3.61
CA ALA A 30 -37.81 -20.55 4.55
C ALA A 30 -36.78 -21.71 4.71
N TYR A 31 -36.08 -21.64 5.86
CA TYR A 31 -35.77 -22.65 6.88
C TYR A 31 -35.38 -24.10 6.51
N GLY A 32 -34.23 -24.54 7.06
CA GLY A 32 -34.15 -25.82 7.79
C GLY A 32 -33.08 -26.84 7.36
N THR A 33 -32.04 -26.93 8.19
CA THR A 33 -31.26 -28.15 8.55
C THR A 33 -30.50 -28.95 7.48
N GLY A 34 -29.22 -29.23 7.78
CA GLY A 34 -28.58 -30.50 7.41
C GLY A 34 -27.46 -30.40 6.37
N LEU A 35 -26.24 -30.65 6.84
CA LEU A 35 -25.05 -30.93 6.04
C LEU A 35 -25.32 -31.89 4.87
N THR A 36 -25.02 -31.47 3.63
CA THR A 36 -24.30 -32.32 2.66
C THR A 36 -23.53 -31.47 1.66
N LYS A 37 -22.22 -31.73 1.63
CA LYS A 37 -21.26 -31.28 0.64
C LYS A 37 -21.58 -31.90 -0.73
N ALA A 38 -22.02 -31.12 -1.72
CA ALA A 38 -21.90 -31.45 -3.15
C ALA A 38 -22.22 -30.24 -4.05
N ILE A 39 -21.15 -29.60 -4.52
CA ILE A 39 -20.92 -29.12 -5.90
C ILE A 39 -22.12 -28.48 -6.62
N VAL A 40 -22.10 -27.15 -6.67
CA VAL A 40 -22.52 -26.40 -7.86
C VAL A 40 -21.41 -25.41 -8.18
N ASN A 41 -20.63 -25.76 -9.21
CA ASN A 41 -19.89 -24.79 -10.02
C ASN A 41 -20.94 -23.90 -10.68
N GLU A 42 -21.11 -22.68 -10.17
CA GLU A 42 -21.39 -21.53 -11.02
C GLU A 42 -20.22 -20.59 -10.79
N ASP A 43 -19.48 -20.34 -11.86
CA ASP A 43 -18.38 -19.38 -11.93
C ASP A 43 -18.92 -17.98 -11.61
N VAL A 44 -19.09 -17.69 -10.32
CA VAL A 44 -19.15 -16.32 -9.83
C VAL A 44 -17.70 -15.92 -9.71
N ASP A 45 -17.22 -15.11 -10.65
CA ASP A 45 -15.88 -14.53 -10.64
C ASP A 45 -15.65 -13.80 -9.29
N PRO A 46 -14.91 -14.39 -8.32
CA PRO A 46 -14.91 -13.90 -6.96
C PRO A 46 -13.81 -12.87 -6.69
N GLY A 47 -13.08 -12.40 -7.70
CA GLY A 47 -11.88 -11.59 -7.52
C GLY A 47 -11.63 -10.64 -8.66
N PHE A 48 -12.36 -9.53 -8.71
CA PHE A 48 -11.98 -8.41 -9.55
C PHE A 48 -10.87 -7.62 -8.85
N THR A 49 -9.66 -7.63 -9.42
CA THR A 49 -8.64 -6.62 -9.14
C THR A 49 -9.19 -5.26 -9.60
N ILE A 50 -9.73 -4.46 -8.69
CA ILE A 50 -10.20 -3.11 -9.06
C ILE A 50 -9.01 -2.17 -8.87
N LYS A 51 -8.24 -1.93 -9.94
CA LYS A 51 -7.34 -0.77 -9.97
C LYS A 51 -8.16 0.49 -9.77
N PRO A 52 -7.68 1.51 -9.02
CA PRO A 52 -8.37 2.78 -8.97
C PRO A 52 -8.65 3.28 -10.37
N GLU A 53 -9.91 3.54 -10.70
CA GLU A 53 -10.29 4.10 -11.98
C GLU A 53 -10.21 5.63 -11.88
N VAL A 54 -9.46 6.29 -12.75
CA VAL A 54 -9.43 7.77 -12.73
C VAL A 54 -10.36 8.32 -13.78
N PHE A 55 -11.20 9.27 -13.38
CA PHE A 55 -12.05 10.06 -14.24
C PHE A 55 -11.65 11.53 -14.17
N VAL A 56 -11.56 12.19 -15.32
CA VAL A 56 -11.34 13.63 -15.42
C VAL A 56 -12.51 14.21 -16.20
N ASN A 57 -13.30 15.08 -15.58
CA ASN A 57 -14.55 15.60 -16.16
C ASN A 57 -15.46 14.50 -16.74
N SER A 58 -15.67 13.43 -15.94
CA SER A 58 -16.46 12.24 -16.33
C SER A 58 -15.88 11.38 -17.47
N GLU A 59 -14.69 11.70 -17.98
CA GLU A 59 -13.97 10.84 -18.92
C GLU A 59 -12.95 9.98 -18.19
N GLN A 60 -13.06 8.65 -18.34
CA GLN A 60 -12.07 7.74 -17.80
C GLN A 60 -10.70 7.94 -18.48
N ILE A 61 -9.63 7.87 -17.68
CA ILE A 61 -8.25 7.74 -18.19
C ILE A 61 -7.74 6.34 -17.89
N ASN A 62 -6.64 5.96 -18.55
CA ASN A 62 -6.04 4.66 -18.28
C ASN A 62 -5.49 4.62 -16.84
N GLY A 63 -6.01 3.71 -16.01
CA GLY A 63 -5.56 3.51 -14.63
C GLY A 63 -4.10 3.05 -14.52
N ASP A 64 -3.51 2.48 -15.59
CA ASP A 64 -2.08 2.16 -15.65
C ASP A 64 -1.19 3.41 -15.70
N ASP A 65 -1.77 4.58 -15.98
CA ASP A 65 -1.05 5.85 -15.96
C ASP A 65 -0.98 6.46 -14.56
N ILE A 66 -1.52 5.82 -13.51
CA ILE A 66 -1.36 6.32 -12.14
C ILE A 66 -0.12 5.67 -11.54
N LYS A 67 0.70 6.43 -10.79
CA LYS A 67 1.88 5.90 -10.12
C LYS A 67 1.87 6.27 -8.66
N ILE A 68 2.45 5.41 -7.83
CA ILE A 68 2.87 5.80 -6.49
C ILE A 68 4.36 6.10 -6.53
N ILE A 69 4.72 7.32 -6.14
CA ILE A 69 6.09 7.83 -6.14
C ILE A 69 6.35 8.36 -4.74
N ASN A 70 7.32 7.77 -4.04
CA ASN A 70 7.63 8.09 -2.64
C ASN A 70 6.42 7.99 -1.69
N GLY A 71 5.53 7.02 -1.93
CA GLY A 71 4.30 6.85 -1.14
C GLY A 71 3.17 7.83 -1.49
N VAL A 72 3.36 8.71 -2.47
CA VAL A 72 2.36 9.70 -2.89
C VAL A 72 1.79 9.33 -4.26
N ALA A 73 0.47 9.39 -4.40
CA ALA A 73 -0.19 9.24 -5.68
C ALA A 73 0.22 10.35 -6.65
N ALA A 74 0.75 9.95 -7.80
CA ALA A 74 1.23 10.82 -8.86
C ALA A 74 0.51 10.51 -10.17
N PHE A 75 0.09 11.58 -10.86
CA PHE A 75 -0.75 11.51 -12.04
C PHE A 75 -0.07 12.17 -13.25
N PRO A 76 -0.37 11.72 -14.47
CA PRO A 76 0.25 12.21 -15.70
C PRO A 76 -0.22 13.65 -15.99
N LEU A 77 0.67 14.61 -15.76
CA LEU A 77 0.39 16.04 -15.84
C LEU A 77 -0.25 16.43 -17.17
N GLU A 78 0.27 15.92 -18.29
CA GLU A 78 -0.21 16.25 -19.63
C GLU A 78 -1.63 15.75 -19.84
N VAL A 79 -1.89 14.49 -19.45
CA VAL A 79 -3.19 13.83 -19.68
C VAL A 79 -4.27 14.49 -18.85
N ILE A 80 -4.02 14.72 -17.56
CA ILE A 80 -4.99 15.38 -16.68
C ILE A 80 -5.24 16.81 -17.17
N SER A 81 -4.18 17.59 -17.43
CA SER A 81 -4.32 19.00 -17.82
C SER A 81 -5.07 19.16 -19.15
N GLN A 82 -4.76 18.33 -20.16
CA GLN A 82 -5.47 18.37 -21.44
C GLN A 82 -6.96 18.03 -21.29
N LYS A 83 -7.31 17.04 -20.45
CA LYS A 83 -8.71 16.67 -20.19
C LYS A 83 -9.47 17.69 -19.33
N MET A 84 -8.75 18.46 -18.51
CA MET A 84 -9.29 19.61 -17.81
C MET A 84 -9.45 20.84 -18.74
N GLY A 85 -8.99 20.75 -19.99
CA GLY A 85 -9.08 21.85 -20.97
C GLY A 85 -7.97 22.89 -20.83
N ASP A 86 -6.95 22.63 -20.00
CA ASP A 86 -5.82 23.53 -19.81
C ASP A 86 -4.80 23.38 -20.95
N ILE A 87 -4.14 24.50 -21.28
CA ILE A 87 -3.18 24.54 -22.39
C ILE A 87 -1.78 24.29 -21.84
N LEU A 88 -1.14 23.23 -22.34
CA LEU A 88 0.24 22.88 -22.04
C LEU A 88 1.13 23.16 -23.25
N GLU A 89 2.11 24.04 -23.10
CA GLU A 89 3.11 24.36 -24.11
C GLU A 89 4.49 23.90 -23.61
N GLY A 90 5.26 23.16 -24.43
CA GLY A 90 6.61 22.73 -24.06
C GLY A 90 6.86 21.24 -24.29
N SER A 91 7.95 20.74 -23.72
CA SER A 91 8.37 19.33 -23.80
C SER A 91 8.74 18.83 -22.40
N ASN A 92 8.53 17.54 -22.19
CA ASN A 92 8.81 16.77 -20.97
C ASN A 92 10.20 16.90 -20.36
N ASP A 93 11.23 17.06 -21.17
CA ASP A 93 12.60 17.10 -20.65
C ASP A 93 13.09 18.53 -20.33
N ALA A 94 12.27 19.54 -20.57
CA ALA A 94 12.67 20.95 -20.46
C ALA A 94 11.77 21.71 -19.47
N SER A 95 10.92 22.59 -20.00
CA SER A 95 9.96 23.33 -19.20
C SER A 95 8.61 23.29 -19.89
N TYR A 96 7.57 23.15 -19.08
CA TYR A 96 6.19 23.36 -19.50
C TYR A 96 5.76 24.77 -19.12
N VAL A 97 4.96 25.36 -19.98
CA VAL A 97 4.12 26.50 -19.66
C VAL A 97 2.69 26.00 -19.68
N LEU A 98 2.07 26.00 -18.51
CA LEU A 98 0.68 25.66 -18.34
C LEU A 98 -0.12 26.95 -18.18
N ARG A 99 -1.17 27.10 -18.98
CA ARG A 99 -2.14 28.18 -18.88
C ARG A 99 -3.47 27.60 -18.40
N LYS A 100 -3.84 27.93 -17.16
CA LYS A 100 -5.15 27.63 -16.59
C LYS A 100 -5.85 28.93 -16.25
N SER A 101 -6.94 29.25 -16.95
CA SER A 101 -7.71 30.50 -16.77
C SER A 101 -6.82 31.76 -16.65
N ASP A 102 -6.49 32.20 -15.44
CA ASP A 102 -5.67 33.37 -15.10
C ASP A 102 -4.27 33.03 -14.53
N LYS A 103 -3.96 31.75 -14.31
CA LYS A 103 -2.67 31.27 -13.81
C LYS A 103 -1.75 30.91 -14.97
N LEU A 104 -0.56 31.53 -14.97
CA LEU A 104 0.57 31.06 -15.76
C LEU A 104 1.49 30.26 -14.84
N ILE A 105 1.60 28.97 -15.12
CA ILE A 105 2.42 28.05 -14.33
C ILE A 105 3.58 27.57 -15.21
N VAL A 106 4.80 27.89 -14.83
CA VAL A 106 6.00 27.39 -15.50
C VAL A 106 6.55 26.23 -14.70
N ILE A 107 6.62 25.04 -15.29
CA ILE A 107 7.04 23.82 -14.61
C ILE A 107 8.38 23.39 -15.19
N THR A 108 9.34 23.08 -14.34
CA THR A 108 10.67 22.57 -14.72
C THR A 108 10.89 21.22 -14.02
N PRO A 109 10.48 20.10 -14.64
CA PRO A 109 10.51 18.78 -14.01
C PRO A 109 11.92 18.35 -13.61
N SER A 110 12.92 18.62 -14.45
CA SER A 110 14.32 18.28 -14.20
C SER A 110 14.93 18.96 -12.96
N GLU A 111 14.32 20.06 -12.51
CA GLU A 111 14.73 20.80 -11.32
C GLU A 111 13.77 20.58 -10.13
N ASN A 112 12.69 19.80 -10.30
CA ASN A 112 11.63 19.64 -9.30
C ASN A 112 11.03 20.96 -8.81
N LYS A 113 10.76 21.86 -9.78
CA LYS A 113 10.31 23.22 -9.49
C LYS A 113 9.16 23.66 -10.37
N TYR A 114 8.36 24.59 -9.86
CA TYR A 114 7.37 25.31 -10.64
C TYR A 114 7.32 26.78 -10.24
N LYS A 115 6.73 27.62 -11.11
CA LYS A 115 6.49 29.04 -10.86
C LYS A 115 5.04 29.37 -11.14
N VAL A 116 4.33 29.92 -10.16
CA VAL A 116 2.98 30.47 -10.35
C VAL A 116 3.11 31.98 -10.43
N ASN A 117 2.77 32.57 -11.59
CA ASN A 117 2.83 34.02 -11.80
C ASN A 117 4.20 34.64 -11.42
N GLY A 118 5.29 33.87 -11.61
CA GLY A 118 6.67 34.28 -11.33
C GLY A 118 7.21 33.94 -9.93
N VAL A 119 6.38 33.44 -9.00
CA VAL A 119 6.82 32.98 -7.67
C VAL A 119 7.20 31.50 -7.76
N GLU A 120 8.45 31.17 -7.44
CA GLU A 120 9.02 29.82 -7.52
C GLU A 120 8.75 29.01 -6.24
N ASP A 121 8.45 27.72 -6.42
CA ASP A 121 8.31 26.73 -5.34
C ASP A 121 8.71 25.33 -5.85
N ASN A 122 8.81 24.36 -4.93
CA ASN A 122 9.28 23.00 -5.21
C ASN A 122 8.12 22.02 -5.36
N CYS A 123 8.31 21.01 -6.20
CA CYS A 123 7.39 19.89 -6.35
C CYS A 123 8.16 18.67 -6.89
N GLU A 124 7.90 17.48 -6.34
CA GLU A 124 8.56 16.23 -6.77
C GLU A 124 7.96 15.71 -8.08
N PHE A 125 8.44 16.23 -9.21
CA PHE A 125 8.06 15.72 -10.51
C PHE A 125 8.88 14.47 -10.85
N THR A 126 8.27 13.54 -11.56
CA THR A 126 8.99 12.37 -12.10
C THR A 126 8.69 12.21 -13.56
N VAL A 127 9.73 12.19 -14.40
CA VAL A 127 9.58 11.93 -15.83
C VAL A 127 9.74 10.44 -16.08
N VAL A 128 8.72 9.80 -16.67
CA VAL A 128 8.81 8.40 -17.08
C VAL A 128 8.34 8.26 -18.53
N GLY A 129 9.29 7.95 -19.41
CA GLY A 129 9.03 7.91 -20.84
C GLY A 129 8.69 9.31 -21.37
N ASP A 130 7.53 9.44 -22.00
CA ASP A 130 7.04 10.67 -22.60
C ASP A 130 6.10 11.49 -21.68
N LYS A 131 5.93 11.08 -20.42
CA LYS A 131 5.01 11.71 -19.46
C LYS A 131 5.73 12.24 -18.23
N THR A 132 5.29 13.40 -17.75
CA THR A 132 5.66 13.95 -16.45
C THR A 132 4.57 13.64 -15.43
N TYR A 133 4.97 13.04 -14.32
CA TYR A 133 4.11 12.71 -13.20
C TYR A 133 4.26 13.77 -12.12
N ALA A 134 3.13 14.30 -11.64
CA ALA A 134 3.07 15.24 -10.54
C ALA A 134 2.27 14.63 -9.38
N PRO A 135 2.60 14.92 -8.12
CA PRO A 135 1.83 14.46 -6.98
C PRO A 135 0.42 15.04 -6.99
N TYR A 136 -0.56 14.34 -6.42
CA TYR A 136 -1.95 14.78 -6.33
C TYR A 136 -2.09 16.20 -5.73
N THR A 137 -1.23 16.53 -4.74
CA THR A 137 -1.19 17.83 -4.09
C THR A 137 -0.89 18.97 -5.07
N PHE A 138 -0.14 18.72 -6.13
CA PHE A 138 0.09 19.71 -7.18
C PHE A 138 -1.22 20.03 -7.93
N PHE A 139 -2.02 19.02 -8.24
CA PHE A 139 -3.30 19.19 -8.92
C PHE A 139 -4.34 19.86 -8.03
N ASP A 140 -4.41 19.48 -6.76
CA ASP A 140 -5.32 20.11 -5.80
C ASP A 140 -4.88 21.56 -5.48
N THR A 141 -3.69 21.73 -4.89
CA THR A 141 -3.31 23.02 -4.30
C THR A 141 -2.82 24.06 -5.31
N VAL A 142 -2.08 23.63 -6.34
CA VAL A 142 -1.47 24.55 -7.32
C VAL A 142 -2.44 24.80 -8.47
N MET A 143 -2.93 23.72 -9.06
CA MET A 143 -3.84 23.76 -10.20
C MET A 143 -5.28 24.08 -9.77
N GLY A 144 -5.68 23.79 -8.53
CA GLY A 144 -7.02 24.08 -8.04
C GLY A 144 -8.07 23.12 -8.59
N TYR A 145 -7.69 21.88 -8.90
CA TYR A 145 -8.64 20.85 -9.32
C TYR A 145 -9.32 20.25 -8.10
N ASP A 146 -10.64 20.07 -8.15
CA ASP A 146 -11.35 19.29 -7.15
C ASP A 146 -11.05 17.80 -7.38
N MET A 147 -10.64 17.10 -6.33
CA MET A 147 -10.35 15.67 -6.34
C MET A 147 -11.21 14.94 -5.30
N SER A 148 -11.77 13.79 -5.66
CA SER A 148 -12.60 12.98 -4.75
C SER A 148 -12.52 11.49 -5.07
N PHE A 149 -13.02 10.65 -4.15
CA PHE A 149 -13.30 9.24 -4.43
C PHE A 149 -14.80 8.96 -4.45
N GLU A 150 -15.20 8.06 -5.35
CA GLU A 150 -16.48 7.39 -5.34
C GLU A 150 -16.24 5.87 -5.47
N GLY A 151 -16.26 5.15 -4.34
CA GLY A 151 -15.98 3.72 -4.34
C GLY A 151 -14.52 3.45 -4.73
N ASN A 152 -14.27 2.87 -5.89
CA ASN A 152 -12.90 2.65 -6.38
C ASN A 152 -12.47 3.66 -7.46
N SER A 153 -13.26 4.70 -7.69
CA SER A 153 -12.99 5.70 -8.72
C SER A 153 -12.42 6.96 -8.09
N ILE A 154 -11.31 7.46 -8.64
CA ILE A 154 -10.76 8.79 -8.37
C ILE A 154 -11.34 9.75 -9.39
N ILE A 155 -11.89 10.88 -8.95
CA ILE A 155 -12.56 11.84 -9.82
C ILE A 155 -11.84 13.19 -9.72
N PHE A 156 -11.42 13.72 -10.88
CA PHE A 156 -10.94 15.09 -11.07
C PHE A 156 -12.02 15.93 -11.73
N GLY A 157 -12.23 17.16 -11.24
CA GLY A 157 -13.15 18.12 -11.84
C GLY A 157 -12.88 19.56 -11.43
N GLU A 158 -13.68 20.49 -11.98
CA GLU A 158 -13.61 21.93 -11.65
C GLU A 158 -14.66 22.38 -10.61
N THR A 159 -15.65 21.54 -10.32
CA THR A 159 -16.65 21.76 -9.25
C THR A 159 -17.11 20.42 -8.69
N ASN A 160 -17.04 20.23 -7.37
CA ASN A 160 -17.66 19.13 -6.62
C ASN A 160 -19.16 18.99 -6.94
N THR A 161 -19.57 18.18 -7.92
CA THR A 161 -20.99 18.06 -8.26
C THR A 161 -21.76 17.01 -7.48
N THR A 162 -21.15 16.03 -6.81
CA THR A 162 -21.89 15.12 -5.90
C THR A 162 -20.91 14.15 -5.24
N GLY A 163 -20.56 14.37 -3.97
CA GLY A 163 -19.74 13.42 -3.20
C GLY A 163 -19.19 14.09 -1.94
N ASN A 164 -19.07 13.33 -0.84
CA ASN A 164 -18.44 13.83 0.37
C ASN A 164 -17.03 14.31 0.03
N VAL A 165 -16.66 15.53 0.45
CA VAL A 165 -15.27 16.01 0.39
C VAL A 165 -14.47 15.09 1.30
N LEU A 166 -13.75 14.15 0.69
CA LEU A 166 -12.71 13.40 1.39
C LEU A 166 -11.54 14.37 1.52
N ASP A 167 -11.12 14.62 2.76
CA ASP A 167 -9.97 15.49 3.01
C ASP A 167 -8.71 14.92 2.33
N GLY A 168 -7.70 15.78 2.10
CA GLY A 168 -6.50 15.43 1.35
C GLY A 168 -5.74 14.20 1.88
N THR A 169 -5.95 13.77 3.13
CA THR A 169 -5.26 12.60 3.69
C THR A 169 -5.74 11.27 3.11
N ALA A 170 -6.88 11.25 2.41
CA ALA A 170 -7.38 10.06 1.72
C ALA A 170 -6.48 9.62 0.55
N PHE A 171 -5.73 10.54 -0.06
CA PHE A 171 -4.87 10.28 -1.22
C PHE A 171 -3.45 9.83 -0.84
N ASP A 172 -3.02 10.09 0.40
CA ASP A 172 -1.67 9.75 0.90
C ASP A 172 -1.42 8.24 1.04
N ASN A 173 -2.48 7.41 0.89
CA ASN A 173 -2.40 5.96 1.03
C ASN A 173 -3.07 5.20 -0.13
N ILE A 174 -3.19 5.84 -1.31
CA ILE A 174 -3.71 5.15 -2.50
C ILE A 174 -2.83 3.95 -2.83
N MET A 175 -3.47 2.80 -3.04
CA MET A 175 -2.82 1.60 -3.55
C MET A 175 -3.24 1.31 -4.99
N ILE A 176 -2.27 1.07 -5.86
CA ILE A 176 -2.51 0.76 -7.28
C ILE A 176 -2.06 -0.67 -7.53
N ASN A 177 -3.02 -1.60 -7.58
CA ASN A 177 -2.77 -3.02 -7.82
C ASN A 177 -1.75 -3.66 -6.85
N PRO A 178 -2.05 -3.68 -5.55
CA PRO A 178 -1.05 -4.03 -4.57
C PRO A 178 -0.77 -5.53 -4.54
N ALA A 179 0.51 -5.93 -4.53
CA ALA A 179 0.83 -7.30 -4.14
C ALA A 179 0.83 -7.38 -2.61
N VAL A 180 0.04 -8.30 -2.07
CA VAL A 180 -0.04 -8.51 -0.61
C VAL A 180 0.83 -9.71 -0.27
N TYR A 181 1.67 -9.58 0.75
CA TYR A 181 2.49 -10.66 1.29
C TYR A 181 2.16 -10.86 2.76
N ILE A 182 1.98 -12.10 3.19
CA ILE A 182 1.71 -12.45 4.58
C ILE A 182 2.75 -13.47 5.01
N ASN A 183 3.55 -13.13 6.03
CA ASN A 183 4.67 -13.96 6.49
C ASN A 183 5.62 -14.38 5.35
N GLY A 184 5.82 -13.51 4.36
CA GLY A 184 6.68 -13.74 3.20
C GLY A 184 6.02 -14.47 2.02
N ASP A 185 4.84 -15.06 2.21
CA ASP A 185 4.09 -15.69 1.11
C ASP A 185 3.23 -14.67 0.38
N LYS A 186 3.30 -14.65 -0.96
CA LYS A 186 2.41 -13.82 -1.77
C LYS A 186 0.96 -14.28 -1.55
N TYR A 187 0.13 -13.39 -1.05
CA TYR A 187 -1.31 -13.58 -0.93
C TYR A 187 -1.95 -13.49 -2.33
N PRO A 188 -2.96 -14.32 -2.63
CA PRO A 188 -3.53 -14.34 -3.97
C PRO A 188 -4.25 -13.02 -4.30
N ASP A 189 -3.96 -12.48 -5.49
CA ASP A 189 -4.46 -11.18 -5.97
C ASP A 189 -6.01 -11.11 -6.01
N PHE A 190 -6.68 -12.25 -6.21
CA PHE A 190 -8.14 -12.37 -6.30
C PHE A 190 -8.87 -12.25 -4.95
N GLY A 191 -8.13 -12.16 -3.83
CA GLY A 191 -8.69 -12.01 -2.49
C GLY A 191 -8.59 -10.59 -1.92
N ILE A 192 -8.17 -9.59 -2.71
CA ILE A 192 -7.93 -8.21 -2.25
C ILE A 192 -9.13 -7.32 -2.64
N VAL A 193 -9.60 -6.49 -1.71
CA VAL A 193 -10.63 -5.47 -1.99
C VAL A 193 -10.00 -4.09 -1.89
N ILE A 194 -10.26 -3.20 -2.85
CA ILE A 194 -9.86 -1.78 -2.77
C ILE A 194 -11.14 -0.94 -2.69
N LYS A 195 -11.19 -0.06 -1.70
CA LYS A 195 -12.30 0.86 -1.46
C LYS A 195 -11.72 2.20 -1.02
N ASP A 196 -12.11 3.26 -1.72
CA ASP A 196 -11.68 4.63 -1.48
C ASP A 196 -10.14 4.75 -1.44
N GLY A 197 -9.46 4.05 -2.35
CA GLY A 197 -7.99 4.00 -2.45
C GLY A 197 -7.30 3.13 -1.39
N GLN A 198 -8.03 2.63 -0.39
CA GLN A 198 -7.49 1.81 0.68
C GLN A 198 -7.63 0.32 0.40
N VAL A 199 -6.65 -0.45 0.87
CA VAL A 199 -6.66 -1.91 0.76
C VAL A 199 -7.40 -2.51 1.94
N TYR A 200 -8.34 -3.38 1.62
CA TYR A 200 -9.08 -4.19 2.54
C TYR A 200 -8.69 -5.65 2.35
N LEU A 201 -8.44 -6.34 3.45
CA LEU A 201 -8.04 -7.74 3.47
C LEU A 201 -8.99 -8.58 4.33
N PRO A 202 -9.20 -9.86 3.98
CA PRO A 202 -10.11 -10.74 4.71
C PRO A 202 -9.54 -11.06 6.10
N LEU A 203 -10.11 -10.42 7.12
CA LEU A 203 -9.61 -10.42 8.49
C LEU A 203 -9.44 -11.85 9.04
N ASP A 204 -10.43 -12.70 8.82
CA ASP A 204 -10.40 -14.11 9.23
C ASP A 204 -9.24 -14.88 8.59
N VAL A 205 -9.03 -14.71 7.28
CA VAL A 205 -7.94 -15.40 6.56
C VAL A 205 -6.57 -14.87 7.00
N ILE A 206 -6.43 -13.55 7.21
CA ILE A 206 -5.18 -12.97 7.73
C ILE A 206 -4.91 -13.55 9.12
N CYS A 207 -5.87 -13.49 10.04
CA CYS A 207 -5.69 -13.99 11.40
C CYS A 207 -5.31 -15.48 11.43
N GLU A 208 -5.96 -16.32 10.62
CA GLU A 208 -5.62 -17.74 10.51
C GLU A 208 -4.17 -17.94 10.00
N LYS A 209 -3.75 -17.20 8.97
CA LYS A 209 -2.37 -17.22 8.45
C LYS A 209 -1.33 -16.72 9.45
N MET A 210 -1.74 -15.83 10.34
CA MET A 210 -0.91 -15.26 11.41
C MET A 210 -0.85 -16.17 12.64
N GLY A 211 -1.59 -17.28 12.66
CA GLY A 211 -1.64 -18.22 13.77
C GLY A 211 -2.57 -17.79 14.91
N ASP A 212 -3.37 -16.74 14.70
CA ASP A 212 -4.33 -16.28 15.69
C ASP A 212 -5.57 -17.18 15.71
N ARG A 213 -6.20 -17.26 16.89
CA ARG A 213 -7.33 -18.16 17.10
C ARG A 213 -8.65 -17.43 16.89
N LEU A 214 -9.41 -17.91 15.92
CA LEU A 214 -10.78 -17.47 15.65
C LEU A 214 -11.78 -18.43 16.31
N GLU A 215 -12.77 -17.88 17.02
CA GLU A 215 -13.87 -18.63 17.63
C GLU A 215 -15.20 -17.95 17.29
N GLY A 216 -16.25 -18.71 17.00
CA GLY A 216 -17.59 -18.15 16.75
C GLY A 216 -18.07 -18.37 15.32
N ASP A 217 -19.15 -17.68 14.95
CA ASP A 217 -19.79 -17.81 13.65
C ASP A 217 -19.56 -16.52 12.86
N VAL A 218 -18.75 -16.62 11.81
CA VAL A 218 -18.41 -15.52 10.88
C VAL A 218 -19.62 -14.93 10.16
N SER A 219 -20.83 -15.46 10.34
CA SER A 219 -22.08 -14.88 9.83
C SER A 219 -22.78 -13.91 10.79
N THR A 220 -22.34 -13.81 12.06
CA THR A 220 -22.97 -12.94 13.07
C THR A 220 -21.95 -12.18 13.90
N ALA A 221 -21.08 -12.88 14.62
CA ALA A 221 -19.98 -12.32 15.37
C ALA A 221 -18.90 -13.39 15.59
N TYR A 222 -17.64 -12.97 15.51
CA TYR A 222 -16.51 -13.82 15.84
C TYR A 222 -15.59 -13.17 16.87
N TYR A 223 -15.00 -14.03 17.67
CA TYR A 223 -14.01 -13.72 18.67
C TYR A 223 -12.64 -14.01 18.09
N LEU A 224 -11.79 -12.99 18.06
CA LEU A 224 -10.39 -13.14 17.71
C LEU A 224 -9.58 -13.12 19.01
N ARG A 225 -8.77 -14.15 19.20
CA ARG A 225 -7.81 -14.24 20.30
C ARG A 225 -6.40 -14.17 19.72
N LYS A 226 -5.67 -13.15 20.16
CA LYS A 226 -4.25 -12.94 19.88
C LYS A 226 -3.54 -12.69 21.20
N ASP A 227 -2.58 -13.51 21.57
CA ASP A 227 -1.88 -13.41 22.87
C ASP A 227 -2.86 -13.28 24.05
N ASN A 228 -2.81 -12.16 24.79
CA ASN A 228 -3.72 -11.81 25.88
C ASN A 228 -4.89 -10.92 25.45
N MET A 229 -4.99 -10.59 24.16
CA MET A 229 -6.03 -9.76 23.58
C MET A 229 -7.22 -10.61 23.11
N MET A 230 -8.43 -10.14 23.45
CA MET A 230 -9.68 -10.67 22.93
C MET A 230 -10.42 -9.53 22.23
N LEU A 231 -10.65 -9.72 20.94
CA LEU A 231 -11.42 -8.83 20.10
C LEU A 231 -12.74 -9.52 19.75
N VAL A 232 -13.86 -8.81 19.87
CA VAL A 232 -15.17 -9.31 19.41
C VAL A 232 -15.60 -8.48 18.22
N VAL A 233 -15.75 -9.09 17.05
CA VAL A 233 -16.19 -8.40 15.83
C VAL A 233 -17.68 -8.67 15.63
N ASN A 234 -18.48 -7.60 15.60
CA ASN A 234 -19.91 -7.64 15.31
C ASN A 234 -20.14 -7.11 13.89
N ILE A 235 -20.48 -8.04 12.99
CA ILE A 235 -20.55 -7.77 11.55
C ILE A 235 -21.80 -6.97 11.20
N ALA A 236 -22.94 -7.34 11.80
CA ALA A 236 -24.22 -6.69 11.53
C ALA A 236 -24.24 -5.21 11.93
N GLU A 237 -23.46 -4.85 12.96
CA GLU A 237 -23.35 -3.48 13.45
C GLU A 237 -22.16 -2.70 12.87
N GLY A 238 -21.23 -3.36 12.17
CA GLY A 238 -20.01 -2.72 11.69
C GLY A 238 -19.11 -2.25 12.85
N LYS A 239 -18.93 -3.09 13.87
CA LYS A 239 -18.25 -2.72 15.12
C LYS A 239 -17.30 -3.80 15.61
N TYR A 240 -16.38 -3.39 16.49
CA TYR A 240 -15.59 -4.30 17.30
C TYR A 240 -15.58 -3.88 18.77
N SER A 241 -15.40 -4.86 19.66
CA SER A 241 -15.13 -4.62 21.07
C SER A 241 -13.73 -5.07 21.43
N LEU A 242 -12.99 -4.20 22.09
CA LEU A 242 -11.67 -4.46 22.66
C LEU A 242 -11.65 -3.96 24.11
N ASN A 243 -11.23 -4.79 25.07
CA ASN A 243 -11.21 -4.42 26.50
C ASN A 243 -12.55 -3.87 27.03
N ASN A 244 -13.69 -4.43 26.58
CA ASN A 244 -15.05 -3.97 26.90
C ASN A 244 -15.38 -2.53 26.44
N GLN A 245 -14.65 -1.99 25.46
CA GLN A 245 -14.98 -0.76 24.77
C GLN A 245 -15.40 -1.08 23.34
N GLU A 246 -16.54 -0.56 22.94
CA GLU A 246 -17.11 -0.75 21.61
C GLU A 246 -16.65 0.39 20.68
N ASN A 247 -16.22 0.03 19.48
CA ASN A 247 -15.65 0.93 18.49
C ASN A 247 -16.25 0.62 17.10
N ASN A 248 -16.34 1.64 16.25
CA ASN A 248 -16.74 1.44 14.86
C ASN A 248 -15.62 0.74 14.08
N LEU A 249 -16.02 -0.11 13.13
CA LEU A 249 -15.11 -0.78 12.22
C LEU A 249 -15.62 -0.57 10.79
N ASP A 250 -14.85 0.15 9.98
CA ASP A 250 -15.09 0.15 8.54
C ASP A 250 -14.77 -1.26 8.02
N MET A 251 -15.81 -1.98 7.61
CA MET A 251 -15.70 -3.34 7.09
C MET A 251 -16.61 -3.52 5.89
N THR A 252 -16.27 -4.51 5.06
CA THR A 252 -17.16 -4.96 3.98
C THR A 252 -17.25 -6.48 3.96
N MET A 253 -18.36 -7.00 3.46
CA MET A 253 -18.58 -8.44 3.29
C MET A 253 -18.36 -8.79 1.83
N ASN A 254 -17.44 -9.72 1.58
CA ASN A 254 -17.24 -10.27 0.24
C ASN A 254 -16.94 -11.77 0.31
N ASN A 255 -17.64 -12.57 -0.50
CA ASN A 255 -17.49 -14.03 -0.57
C ASN A 255 -17.51 -14.75 0.78
N GLY A 256 -18.29 -14.26 1.74
CA GLY A 256 -18.40 -14.85 3.08
C GLY A 256 -17.26 -14.48 4.04
N HIS A 257 -16.33 -13.62 3.63
CA HIS A 257 -15.26 -13.08 4.47
C HIS A 257 -15.54 -11.63 4.88
N VAL A 258 -15.05 -11.26 6.07
CA VAL A 258 -15.08 -9.90 6.59
C VAL A 258 -13.80 -9.20 6.20
N TYR A 259 -13.91 -8.18 5.36
CA TYR A 259 -12.80 -7.38 4.88
C TYR A 259 -12.65 -6.13 5.75
N VAL A 260 -11.43 -5.86 6.21
CA VAL A 260 -11.09 -4.69 7.04
C VAL A 260 -9.93 -3.92 6.43
N PRO A 261 -9.81 -2.60 6.66
CA PRO A 261 -8.69 -1.84 6.13
C PRO A 261 -7.39 -2.34 6.71
N VAL A 262 -6.32 -2.29 5.93
CA VAL A 262 -4.97 -2.71 6.35
C VAL A 262 -4.50 -1.97 7.61
N SER A 263 -4.94 -0.72 7.83
CA SER A 263 -4.67 0.03 9.07
C SER A 263 -5.28 -0.62 10.32
N PHE A 264 -6.41 -1.32 10.20
CA PHE A 264 -6.98 -2.05 11.33
C PHE A 264 -6.04 -3.18 11.80
N LEU A 265 -5.35 -3.82 10.86
CA LEU A 265 -4.39 -4.88 11.14
C LEU A 265 -3.16 -4.37 11.90
N SER A 266 -2.68 -3.16 11.58
CA SER A 266 -1.60 -2.52 12.33
C SER A 266 -2.07 -1.93 13.65
N ASP A 267 -3.14 -1.15 13.64
CA ASP A 267 -3.49 -0.23 14.73
C ASP A 267 -4.24 -0.93 15.86
N VAL A 268 -5.02 -1.97 15.53
CA VAL A 268 -5.85 -2.70 16.49
C VAL A 268 -5.25 -4.06 16.80
N LEU A 269 -4.79 -4.78 15.77
CA LEU A 269 -4.23 -6.11 15.95
C LEU A 269 -2.74 -6.09 16.24
N ASN A 270 -2.03 -4.98 16.08
CA ASN A 270 -0.57 -4.89 16.25
C ASN A 270 0.18 -5.91 15.37
N TYR A 271 -0.25 -6.11 14.12
CA TYR A 271 0.61 -6.77 13.13
C TYR A 271 1.64 -5.78 12.59
N ASN A 272 2.81 -6.28 12.22
CA ASN A 272 3.76 -5.45 11.47
C ASN A 272 3.28 -5.35 10.03
N VAL A 273 2.84 -4.15 9.66
CA VAL A 273 2.38 -3.84 8.31
C VAL A 273 3.34 -2.85 7.67
N LYS A 274 3.95 -3.21 6.54
CA LYS A 274 4.56 -2.24 5.62
C LYS A 274 3.57 -2.01 4.48
N ASN A 275 3.29 -0.73 4.22
CA ASN A 275 2.57 -0.29 3.05
C ASN A 275 3.43 0.77 2.36
N ASP A 276 3.83 0.53 1.11
CA ASP A 276 4.65 1.48 0.33
C ASP A 276 3.91 2.07 -0.88
N GLY A 277 2.59 1.87 -0.98
CA GLY A 277 1.80 2.31 -2.13
C GLY A 277 1.66 1.26 -3.23
N ASN A 278 2.58 0.30 -3.29
CA ASN A 278 2.62 -0.73 -4.33
C ASN A 278 2.48 -2.13 -3.76
N ASP A 279 3.02 -2.40 -2.58
CA ASP A 279 2.94 -3.69 -1.91
C ASP A 279 2.47 -3.51 -0.46
N VAL A 280 1.74 -4.50 0.03
CA VAL A 280 1.39 -4.61 1.45
C VAL A 280 2.08 -5.83 2.01
N ILE A 281 2.90 -5.67 3.03
CA ILE A 281 3.60 -6.77 3.70
C ILE A 281 3.11 -6.85 5.14
N ILE A 282 2.65 -8.03 5.56
CA ILE A 282 2.07 -8.29 6.88
C ILE A 282 2.84 -9.43 7.55
N GLY A 283 3.26 -9.24 8.81
CA GLY A 283 3.96 -10.29 9.56
C GLY A 283 3.88 -10.16 11.09
N THR A 284 4.24 -11.25 11.79
CA THR A 284 4.09 -11.39 13.26
C THR A 284 5.26 -10.77 14.03
N GLU A 285 6.45 -10.74 13.43
CA GLU A 285 7.62 -9.98 13.86
C GLU A 285 7.94 -8.95 12.77
N LYS A 286 8.74 -7.91 13.07
CA LYS A 286 9.15 -6.93 12.06
C LYS A 286 9.68 -7.72 10.87
N VAL A 287 8.92 -7.74 9.77
CA VAL A 287 9.43 -8.24 8.51
C VAL A 287 10.52 -7.26 8.15
N GLN A 288 11.76 -7.65 8.43
CA GLN A 288 12.93 -7.00 7.92
C GLN A 288 12.80 -7.09 6.41
N THR A 289 12.38 -5.99 5.81
CA THR A 289 12.35 -5.74 4.38
C THR A 289 13.60 -6.32 3.74
N VAL A 290 13.48 -7.49 3.13
CA VAL A 290 14.15 -7.70 1.87
C VAL A 290 13.41 -6.80 0.88
N ILE A 291 14.14 -6.20 -0.05
CA ILE A 291 13.64 -5.39 -1.18
C ILE A 291 13.46 -3.88 -0.89
N ASP A 292 14.55 -3.23 -0.48
CA ASP A 292 14.89 -1.87 -0.98
C ASP A 292 16.42 -1.68 -0.96
N ASN A 293 17.12 -2.44 -0.11
CA ASN A 293 18.56 -2.35 0.06
C ASN A 293 19.29 -3.69 -0.06
N THR A 294 18.67 -4.74 -0.63
CA THR A 294 19.33 -6.05 -0.79
C THR A 294 20.04 -6.13 -2.14
N TYR A 295 21.35 -6.35 -2.12
CA TYR A 295 22.19 -6.36 -3.32
C TYR A 295 22.85 -7.72 -3.54
N PRO A 296 22.09 -8.78 -3.93
CA PRO A 296 22.62 -10.14 -4.00
C PRO A 296 23.71 -10.35 -5.05
N ASN A 297 23.75 -9.47 -6.07
CA ASN A 297 24.74 -9.51 -7.16
C ASN A 297 25.77 -8.38 -7.07
N ALA A 298 25.80 -7.62 -5.97
CA ALA A 298 26.80 -6.58 -5.81
C ALA A 298 28.19 -7.15 -5.57
N SER A 299 29.20 -6.31 -5.77
CA SER A 299 30.59 -6.65 -5.56
C SER A 299 31.32 -5.56 -4.80
N TRP A 300 32.17 -5.96 -3.87
CA TRP A 300 33.03 -5.03 -3.14
C TRP A 300 34.22 -4.59 -3.99
N ILE A 301 34.52 -3.30 -3.98
CA ILE A 301 35.77 -2.75 -4.51
C ILE A 301 36.52 -2.03 -3.40
N ASN A 302 37.85 -2.14 -3.41
CA ASN A 302 38.75 -1.39 -2.55
C ASN A 302 39.51 -0.38 -3.40
N ASP A 303 39.31 0.90 -3.11
CA ASP A 303 40.08 1.99 -3.71
C ASP A 303 40.89 2.67 -2.60
N ASN A 304 42.21 2.44 -2.61
CA ASN A 304 43.17 3.03 -1.68
C ASN A 304 42.80 2.90 -0.18
N GLY A 305 42.28 1.74 0.22
CA GLY A 305 41.89 1.46 1.60
C GLY A 305 40.46 1.87 1.96
N THR A 306 39.71 2.46 1.03
CA THR A 306 38.28 2.75 1.19
C THR A 306 37.46 1.71 0.44
N TRP A 307 36.48 1.12 1.12
CA TRP A 307 35.59 0.11 0.54
C TRP A 307 34.31 0.73 -0.01
N TYR A 308 33.88 0.25 -1.17
CA TYR A 308 32.61 0.59 -1.83
C TYR A 308 31.90 -0.71 -2.23
N LEU A 309 30.58 -0.72 -2.11
CA LEU A 309 29.74 -1.79 -2.65
C LEU A 309 29.19 -1.33 -4.01
N MET A 310 29.42 -2.11 -5.05
CA MET A 310 29.02 -1.80 -6.43
C MET A 310 27.85 -2.68 -6.84
N ASN A 311 26.76 -2.08 -7.30
CA ASN A 311 25.67 -2.77 -7.97
C ASN A 311 25.77 -2.49 -9.47
N GLY A 312 26.39 -3.41 -10.22
CA GLY A 312 26.80 -3.12 -11.60
C GLY A 312 27.85 -2.00 -11.64
N ASN A 313 27.55 -0.90 -12.33
CA ASN A 313 28.44 0.25 -12.44
C ASN A 313 28.20 1.33 -11.37
N ASP A 314 27.16 1.17 -10.55
CA ASP A 314 26.72 2.19 -9.61
C ASP A 314 27.21 1.89 -8.19
N LYS A 315 27.62 2.94 -7.47
CA LYS A 315 27.99 2.86 -6.05
C LYS A 315 26.71 2.84 -5.20
N VAL A 316 26.61 1.85 -4.32
CA VAL A 316 25.55 1.79 -3.32
C VAL A 316 25.78 2.86 -2.25
N THR A 317 24.71 3.55 -1.85
CA THR A 317 24.69 4.53 -0.75
C THR A 317 23.62 4.12 0.28
N GLY A 318 23.75 4.59 1.53
CA GLY A 318 22.81 4.24 2.61
C GLY A 318 22.98 2.82 3.14
N TRP A 319 21.93 2.28 3.77
CA TRP A 319 21.91 0.90 4.24
C TRP A 319 21.96 -0.08 3.08
N ALA A 320 22.69 -1.19 3.24
CA ALA A 320 22.85 -2.22 2.22
C ALA A 320 22.89 -3.61 2.86
N ALA A 321 21.93 -4.46 2.54
CA ALA A 321 21.94 -5.87 2.86
C ALA A 321 22.72 -6.65 1.79
N TYR A 322 23.82 -7.27 2.19
CA TYR A 322 24.69 -8.07 1.34
C TYR A 322 25.11 -9.33 2.10
N ASN A 323 24.94 -10.52 1.49
CA ASN A 323 25.30 -11.82 2.08
C ASN A 323 24.85 -12.00 3.54
N ASN A 324 23.58 -11.71 3.82
CA ASN A 324 22.96 -11.89 5.13
C ASN A 324 23.51 -10.97 6.25
N SER A 325 24.20 -9.88 5.86
CA SER A 325 24.67 -8.83 6.76
C SER A 325 24.22 -7.47 6.24
N TRP A 326 24.01 -6.52 7.17
CA TRP A 326 23.75 -5.12 6.83
C TRP A 326 25.04 -4.30 6.89
N TYR A 327 25.19 -3.38 5.95
CA TYR A 327 26.29 -2.42 5.85
C TYR A 327 25.70 -1.03 5.71
N HIS A 328 26.44 0.02 6.09
CA HIS A 328 26.04 1.39 5.80
C HIS A 328 27.11 2.08 4.97
N MET A 329 26.70 2.66 3.84
CA MET A 329 27.52 3.44 2.93
C MET A 329 27.14 4.92 3.12
N ASN A 330 28.11 5.83 3.24
CA ASN A 330 27.78 7.25 3.30
C ASN A 330 27.28 7.78 1.94
N ASN A 331 26.94 9.07 1.86
CA ASN A 331 26.42 9.70 0.63
C ASN A 331 27.40 9.66 -0.56
N GLU A 332 28.69 9.39 -0.32
CA GLU A 332 29.71 9.22 -1.36
C GLU A 332 29.94 7.74 -1.72
N GLY A 333 29.19 6.83 -1.10
CA GLY A 333 29.29 5.38 -1.25
C GLY A 333 30.43 4.74 -0.46
N LYS A 334 31.04 5.44 0.52
CA LYS A 334 32.12 4.90 1.34
C LYS A 334 31.56 4.06 2.49
N MET A 335 32.02 2.83 2.64
CA MET A 335 31.62 1.94 3.73
C MET A 335 31.97 2.55 5.08
N GLN A 336 31.01 2.57 6.00
CA GLN A 336 31.21 3.03 7.36
C GLN A 336 31.62 1.86 8.26
N THR A 337 32.33 2.16 9.35
CA THR A 337 32.70 1.22 10.43
C THR A 337 32.57 1.92 11.78
N GLY A 338 32.49 1.16 12.86
CA GLY A 338 32.30 1.68 14.22
C GLY A 338 30.90 2.24 14.48
N TRP A 339 30.81 3.16 15.44
CA TRP A 339 29.55 3.81 15.80
C TRP A 339 29.11 4.81 14.74
N ILE A 340 27.86 4.69 14.29
CA ILE A 340 27.22 5.66 13.39
C ILE A 340 25.93 6.19 14.02
N ASN A 341 25.66 7.48 13.84
CA ASN A 341 24.41 8.13 14.25
C ASN A 341 23.61 8.51 13.01
N LEU A 342 22.42 7.96 12.89
CA LEU A 342 21.48 8.26 11.81
C LEU A 342 20.20 8.78 12.44
N ASN A 343 19.94 10.08 12.27
CA ASN A 343 18.73 10.76 12.76
C ASN A 343 18.45 10.52 14.26
N GLY A 344 19.50 10.57 15.09
CA GLY A 344 19.37 10.41 16.55
C GLY A 344 19.39 8.95 17.02
N LYS A 345 19.44 7.97 16.11
CA LYS A 345 19.59 6.55 16.42
C LYS A 345 21.03 6.11 16.21
N TRP A 346 21.57 5.37 17.18
CA TRP A 346 22.94 4.84 17.12
C TRP A 346 22.95 3.39 16.64
N TYR A 347 23.92 3.06 15.80
CA TYR A 347 24.19 1.71 15.31
C TYR A 347 25.68 1.44 15.41
N PHE A 348 26.07 0.17 15.47
CA PHE A 348 27.48 -0.22 15.46
C PHE A 348 27.77 -1.15 14.30
N LEU A 349 28.76 -0.78 13.50
CA LEU A 349 29.33 -1.60 12.44
C LEU A 349 30.69 -2.11 12.92
N ASN A 350 30.98 -3.39 12.73
CA ASN A 350 32.29 -3.95 13.09
C ASN A 350 33.41 -3.44 12.13
N GLU A 351 34.63 -3.98 12.26
CA GLU A 351 35.76 -3.59 11.41
C GLU A 351 35.58 -3.95 9.92
N ASP A 352 34.78 -4.98 9.61
CA ASP A 352 34.47 -5.37 8.24
C ASP A 352 33.24 -4.63 7.66
N GLY A 353 32.62 -3.74 8.45
CA GLY A 353 31.47 -2.93 8.07
C GLY A 353 30.11 -3.59 8.33
N ALA A 354 30.06 -4.85 8.75
CA ALA A 354 28.81 -5.52 9.08
C ALA A 354 28.20 -4.97 10.38
N MET A 355 26.93 -4.60 10.29
CA MET A 355 26.11 -4.15 11.40
C MET A 355 25.96 -5.25 12.44
N GLN A 356 26.17 -4.88 13.69
CA GLN A 356 26.00 -5.77 14.83
C GLN A 356 24.59 -5.67 15.40
N THR A 357 24.13 -6.77 15.99
CA THR A 357 22.92 -6.85 16.81
C THR A 357 23.26 -7.58 18.12
N GLY A 358 22.44 -7.41 19.15
CA GLY A 358 22.67 -7.98 20.47
C GLY A 358 23.74 -7.24 21.27
N TRP A 359 24.33 -7.95 22.25
CA TRP A 359 25.32 -7.39 23.17
C TRP A 359 26.67 -7.15 22.49
N ILE A 360 27.19 -5.93 22.63
CA ILE A 360 28.54 -5.57 22.20
C ILE A 360 29.33 -4.90 23.32
N LYS A 361 30.66 -4.97 23.23
CA LYS A 361 31.58 -4.25 24.11
C LYS A 361 32.37 -3.23 23.30
N SER A 362 32.26 -1.96 23.66
CA SER A 362 32.97 -0.86 22.99
C SER A 362 33.61 0.06 24.03
N ASN A 363 34.91 0.31 23.89
CA ASN A 363 35.70 1.15 24.81
C ASN A 363 35.59 0.77 26.30
N GLY A 364 35.42 -0.53 26.59
CA GLY A 364 35.33 -1.03 27.96
C GLY A 364 33.90 -1.11 28.51
N GLU A 365 32.93 -0.48 27.86
CA GLU A 365 31.53 -0.45 28.24
C GLU A 365 30.70 -1.45 27.43
N ASN A 366 29.61 -1.95 28.01
CA ASN A 366 28.69 -2.86 27.32
C ASN A 366 27.45 -2.09 26.84
N TYR A 367 27.03 -2.39 25.61
CA TYR A 367 25.86 -1.84 24.96
C TYR A 367 25.01 -2.97 24.40
N TYR A 368 23.72 -2.71 24.22
CA TYR A 368 22.83 -3.63 23.54
C TYR A 368 22.28 -2.98 22.27
N LEU A 369 22.39 -3.69 21.15
CA LEU A 369 21.80 -3.33 19.87
C LEU A 369 20.57 -4.21 19.66
N THR A 370 19.44 -3.60 19.35
CA THR A 370 18.20 -4.31 19.02
C THR A 370 18.35 -5.14 17.74
N GLU A 371 17.34 -5.95 17.41
CA GLU A 371 17.32 -6.74 16.16
C GLU A 371 17.40 -5.88 14.89
N SER A 372 16.91 -4.63 14.95
CA SER A 372 17.08 -3.66 13.86
C SER A 372 18.42 -2.93 13.89
N GLY A 373 19.34 -3.31 14.79
CA GLY A 373 20.66 -2.72 14.98
C GLY A 373 20.69 -1.42 15.78
N GLU A 374 19.52 -0.88 16.17
CA GLU A 374 19.44 0.36 16.95
C GLU A 374 19.94 0.12 18.38
N MET A 375 20.79 1.00 18.89
CA MET A 375 21.25 0.98 20.28
C MET A 375 20.09 1.22 21.23
N ALA A 376 19.88 0.27 22.15
CA ALA A 376 18.91 0.42 23.21
C ALA A 376 19.31 1.56 24.17
N VAL A 377 18.32 2.30 24.65
CA VAL A 377 18.48 3.36 25.65
C VAL A 377 17.28 3.34 26.60
N ASN A 378 17.49 3.76 27.85
CA ASN A 378 16.42 3.90 28.86
C ASN A 378 15.49 2.67 28.97
N THR A 379 16.07 1.47 28.98
CA THR A 379 15.31 0.22 28.98
C THR A 379 16.01 -0.87 29.79
N VAL A 380 15.39 -2.04 29.91
CA VAL A 380 15.96 -3.22 30.56
C VAL A 380 16.08 -4.35 29.54
N VAL A 381 17.27 -4.95 29.43
CA VAL A 381 17.56 -6.08 28.53
C VAL A 381 18.22 -7.18 29.32
N ASP A 382 17.69 -8.41 29.26
CA ASP A 382 18.20 -9.58 29.99
C ASP A 382 18.40 -9.33 31.50
N GLY A 383 17.59 -8.46 32.11
CA GLY A 383 17.69 -8.08 33.52
C GLY A 383 18.74 -7.00 33.84
N TYR A 384 19.39 -6.42 32.83
CA TYR A 384 20.32 -5.31 32.98
C TYR A 384 19.68 -3.98 32.58
N THR A 385 19.99 -2.90 33.31
CA THR A 385 19.49 -1.56 32.96
C THR A 385 20.40 -0.91 31.93
N ILE A 386 19.82 -0.41 30.84
CA ILE A 386 20.52 0.37 29.82
C ILE A 386 20.20 1.85 30.04
N ALA A 387 21.22 2.65 30.33
CA ALA A 387 21.08 4.08 30.58
C ALA A 387 20.75 4.88 29.30
N GLU A 388 20.47 6.17 29.45
CA GLU A 388 20.16 7.09 28.33
C GLU A 388 21.28 7.16 27.29
N ASN A 389 22.53 7.00 27.72
CA ASN A 389 23.70 6.96 26.85
C ASN A 389 24.00 5.57 26.27
N GLY A 390 23.12 4.58 26.49
CA GLY A 390 23.25 3.21 26.01
C GLY A 390 24.16 2.30 26.84
N ILE A 391 24.80 2.82 27.90
CA ILE A 391 25.69 2.03 28.74
C ILE A 391 24.86 1.12 29.65
N CYS A 392 25.23 -0.16 29.67
CA CYS A 392 24.68 -1.15 30.58
C CYS A 392 25.19 -0.94 32.01
N ILE A 393 24.26 -0.84 32.95
CA ILE A 393 24.50 -0.74 34.38
C ILE A 393 23.94 -2.04 35.02
N ALA A 394 24.80 -2.75 35.75
CA ALA A 394 24.36 -3.90 36.52
C ALA A 394 23.42 -3.46 37.65
N LEU A 395 22.28 -4.15 37.82
CA LEU A 395 21.50 -4.04 39.06
C LEU A 395 22.34 -4.62 40.19
N TYR A 396 22.70 -3.80 41.18
CA TYR A 396 23.35 -4.22 42.41
C TYR A 396 22.36 -4.82 43.41
#